data_AF-A0A1R4HIH8-F1
#
_entry.id   AF-A0A1R4HIH8-F1
#
_cell.length_a   1.000
_cell.length_b   1.000
_cell.length_c   1.000
_cell.angle_alpha   90.00
_cell.angle_beta   90.00
_cell.angle_gamma   90.00
#
_symmetry.space_group_name_H-M   'P 1'
#
loop_
_entity.id
_entity.type
_entity.pdbx_description
1 polymer ?
#
loop_
_entity_poly.entity_id
_entity_poly.type
_entity_poly.pdbx_seq_one_letter_code
_entity_poly.pdbx_strand_id
1 'polypeptide(L)' 'MVKYSVLSPIKLIDGIAKLGDVVELTDKDAESLLVNGVIELAQPAVLKEKPADLKPAALEPPPKK' A
#
# COMPACT_ATOMS: atom_id res chain seq x y z
N MET A 1 6.63 1.40 16.43
CA MET A 1 5.18 1.64 16.27
C MET A 1 5.00 2.39 14.98
N VAL A 2 4.21 1.83 14.05
CA VAL A 2 4.06 2.34 12.68
C VAL A 2 2.57 2.39 12.36
N LYS A 3 2.16 3.39 11.56
CA LYS A 3 0.76 3.57 11.14
C LYS A 3 0.51 2.83 9.84
N TYR A 4 -0.55 2.03 9.84
CA TYR A 4 -0.99 1.26 8.68
C TYR A 4 -2.43 1.58 8.36
N SER A 5 -2.73 1.66 7.06
CA SER A 5 -4.09 1.79 6.56
C SER A 5 -4.69 0.41 6.39
N VAL A 6 -5.87 0.20 6.95
CA VAL A 6 -6.58 -1.07 6.87
C VAL A 6 -7.28 -1.18 5.53
N LEU A 7 -6.89 -2.18 4.74
CA LEU A 7 -7.47 -2.48 3.42
C LEU A 7 -8.62 -3.47 3.50
N SER A 8 -8.75 -4.19 4.61
CA SER A 8 -9.85 -5.13 4.84
C SER A 8 -10.15 -5.24 6.34
N PRO A 9 -11.43 -5.39 6.74
CA PRO A 9 -11.81 -5.41 8.15
C PRO A 9 -11.00 -6.44 8.94
N ILE A 10 -10.38 -5.99 10.02
CA ILE A 10 -9.56 -6.84 10.87
C ILE A 10 -9.97 -6.74 12.33
N LYS A 11 -10.00 -7.90 12.99
CA LYS A 11 -10.23 -7.99 14.41
C LYS A 11 -8.92 -7.74 15.16
N LEU A 12 -8.87 -6.63 15.87
CA LEU A 12 -7.82 -6.28 16.83
C LEU A 12 -8.28 -6.62 18.25
N ILE A 13 -7.36 -6.54 19.21
CA ILE A 13 -7.63 -6.83 20.62
C ILE A 13 -8.63 -5.81 21.21
N ASP A 14 -8.53 -4.55 20.79
CA ASP A 14 -9.35 -3.44 21.27
C ASP A 14 -10.70 -3.29 20.52
N GLY A 15 -10.89 -4.03 19.43
CA GLY A 15 -12.10 -3.91 18.61
C GLY A 15 -11.91 -4.37 17.16
N ILE A 16 -12.79 -3.93 16.27
CA ILE A 16 -12.70 -4.24 14.84
C ILE A 16 -12.27 -2.97 14.11
N ALA A 17 -11.09 -3.02 13.49
CA ALA A 17 -10.64 -1.97 12.59
C ALA A 17 -11.32 -2.15 11.22
N LYS A 18 -11.86 -1.05 10.69
CA LYS A 18 -12.64 -1.05 9.44
C LYS A 18 -11.76 -0.71 8.25
N LEU A 19 -12.25 -1.00 7.05
CA LEU A 19 -11.59 -0.61 5.81
C LEU A 19 -11.46 0.92 5.73
N GLY A 20 -10.24 1.41 5.48
CA GLY A 20 -9.87 2.82 5.48
C GLY A 20 -9.47 3.37 6.85
N ASP A 21 -9.59 2.59 7.92
CA ASP A 21 -9.14 3.00 9.25
C ASP A 21 -7.61 2.97 9.34
N VAL A 22 -7.03 3.85 10.17
CA VAL A 22 -5.59 3.92 10.38
C VAL A 22 -5.27 3.40 11.77
N VAL A 23 -4.59 2.27 11.81
CA VAL A 23 -4.24 1.58 13.05
C VAL A 23 -2.75 1.68 13.31
N GLU A 24 -2.38 1.84 14.58
CA GLU A 24 -0.99 1.77 15.02
C GLU A 24 -0.68 0.35 15.46
N LEU A 25 0.24 -0.29 14.72
CA LEU A 25 0.64 -1.66 14.97
C LEU A 25 2.16 -1.74 15.17
N THR A 26 2.59 -2.78 15.86
CA THR A 26 4.00 -3.14 15.93
C THR A 26 4.37 -3.94 14.68
N ASP A 27 5.65 -3.96 14.30
CA ASP A 27 6.12 -4.69 13.12
C ASP A 27 5.69 -6.16 13.14
N LYS A 28 5.67 -6.79 14.33
CA LYS A 28 5.24 -8.19 14.49
C LYS A 28 3.76 -8.41 14.18
N ASP A 29 2.89 -7.52 14.67
CA ASP A 29 1.45 -7.60 14.43
C ASP A 29 1.13 -7.20 12.98
N ALA A 30 1.88 -6.26 12.42
CA ALA A 30 1.69 -5.77 11.07
C ALA A 30 2.22 -6.72 10.00
N GLU A 31 3.30 -7.48 10.25
CA GLU A 31 3.96 -8.35 9.26
C GLU A 31 2.98 -9.34 8.62
N SER A 32 2.23 -10.08 9.44
CA SER A 32 1.23 -11.02 8.92
C SER A 32 0.13 -10.30 8.14
N LEU A 33 -0.26 -9.09 8.56
CA LEU A 33 -1.36 -8.35 7.95
C LEU A 33 -0.95 -7.67 6.64
N LEU A 34 0.31 -7.22 6.55
CA LEU A 34 0.93 -6.71 5.34
C LEU A 34 1.07 -7.83 4.30
N VAL A 35 1.56 -9.00 4.72
CA VAL A 35 1.74 -10.17 3.83
C VAL A 35 0.40 -10.66 3.29
N ASN A 36 -0.64 -10.67 4.12
CA ASN A 36 -2.00 -11.03 3.69
C ASN A 36 -2.72 -9.90 2.92
N GLY A 37 -2.10 -8.72 2.75
CA GLY A 37 -2.72 -7.58 2.08
C GLY A 37 -3.92 -6.98 2.82
N VAL A 38 -4.04 -7.25 4.12
CA VAL A 38 -5.11 -6.75 5.00
C VAL A 38 -4.85 -5.30 5.41
N ILE A 39 -3.58 -4.92 5.52
CA ILE A 39 -3.15 -3.55 5.79
C ILE A 39 -2.05 -3.15 4.80
N GLU A 40 -1.91 -1.86 4.55
CA GLU A 40 -0.75 -1.29 3.86
C GLU A 40 -0.10 -0.22 4.72
N LEU A 41 1.19 0.04 4.49
CA LEU A 41 1.82 1.22 5.07
C LEU A 41 1.02 2.44 4.64
N ALA A 42 0.60 3.26 5.61
CA ALA A 42 -0.03 4.54 5.31
C ALA A 42 1.02 5.40 4.61
N GLN A 43 1.07 5.36 3.27
CA GLN A 43 2.08 6.07 2.52
C GLN A 43 1.90 7.55 2.83
N PRO A 44 2.95 8.26 3.31
CA PRO A 44 2.94 9.71 3.16
C PRO A 44 2.86 9.92 1.66
N ALA A 45 1.76 10.49 1.18
CA ALA A 45 1.53 10.72 -0.25
C ALA A 45 2.85 11.19 -0.86
N VAL A 46 3.51 10.29 -1.61
CA VAL A 46 4.76 10.62 -2.28
C VAL A 46 4.37 11.77 -3.18
N LEU A 47 4.93 12.94 -2.86
CA LEU A 47 4.69 14.20 -3.53
C LEU A 47 4.73 13.95 -5.04
N LYS A 48 3.53 13.85 -5.61
CA LYS A 48 3.19 13.92 -7.03
C LYS A 48 4.33 13.53 -7.98
N GLU A 49 4.42 12.25 -8.33
CA GLU A 49 4.76 11.85 -9.70
C GLU A 49 3.85 10.69 -10.11
N LYS A 50 2.56 11.00 -10.32
CA LYS A 50 1.77 10.24 -11.29
C LYS A 50 2.25 10.70 -12.68
N PRO A 51 2.54 9.78 -13.58
CA PRO A 51 1.45 9.33 -14.44
C PRO A 51 1.39 7.79 -14.37
N ALA A 52 0.28 7.13 -14.06
CA ALA A 52 -0.84 6.99 -14.99
C ALA A 52 -0.40 7.07 -16.44
N ASP A 53 0.32 6.06 -16.95
CA ASP A 53 0.00 5.34 -18.20
C ASP A 53 1.09 4.30 -18.49
N LEU A 54 0.90 3.04 -18.06
CA LEU A 54 1.70 1.94 -18.58
C LEU A 54 1.12 1.55 -19.95
N LYS A 55 1.50 2.31 -20.99
CA LYS A 55 1.18 2.03 -22.39
C LYS A 55 1.69 0.63 -22.77
N PRO A 56 0.91 -0.25 -23.42
CA PRO A 56 1.41 -1.55 -23.86
C PRO A 56 2.44 -1.35 -24.98
N ALA A 57 3.53 -2.08 -24.86
CA ALA A 57 4.67 -2.21 -25.76
C ALA A 57 4.48 -1.75 -27.22
N ALA A 58 5.36 -0.87 -27.69
CA ALA A 58 5.81 -0.85 -29.07
C ALA A 58 7.34 -0.72 -29.07
N LEU A 59 7.98 -1.84 -29.42
CA LEU A 59 9.37 -1.95 -29.80
C LEU A 59 9.60 -1.12 -31.06
N GLU A 60 10.15 0.09 -30.93
CA GLU A 60 10.72 0.82 -32.06
C GLU A 60 12.20 1.09 -31.73
N PRO A 61 13.15 0.65 -32.58
CA PRO A 61 14.57 0.76 -32.28
C PRO A 61 14.97 2.24 -32.24
N PRO A 62 15.87 2.64 -31.32
CA PRO A 62 16.26 4.04 -31.19
C PRO A 62 16.82 4.52 -32.53
N PRO A 63 16.26 5.59 -33.15
CA PRO A 63 16.80 6.09 -34.41
C PRO A 63 18.22 6.63 -34.17
N LYS A 64 19.23 5.88 -34.65
CA LYS A 64 20.61 6.36 -34.82
C LYS A 64 20.74 7.05 -36.17
N LYS A 65 20.80 8.38 -36.18
CA LYS A 65 21.77 9.19 -36.94
C LYS A 65 21.51 10.68 -36.77
#